data_AF-A0A6G4QI58-F1
#
_entry.id   AF-A0A6G4QI58-F1
#
_cell.length_a   1.000
_cell.length_b   1.000
_cell.length_c   1.000
_cell.angle_alpha   90.00
_cell.angle_beta   90.00
_cell.angle_gamma   90.00
#
_symmetry.space_group_name_H-M   'P 1'
#
loop_
_entity.id
_entity.type
_entity.pdbx_description
1 polymer ?
#
loop_
_entity_poly.entity_id
_entity_poly.type
_entity_poly.pdbx_seq_one_letter_code
_entity_poly.pdbx_strand_id
1 'polypeptide(L)'
;NNNDPYIVERLYASVLGATLRIDICEIHIEIANYIYEEIFDKEMVYPHILMRDYARQTIEYISLSKDISNINLEKIRPPYKSNWYKKEYSNLNIDDYIKSLKNKLDSHLHFSIDKIKNSMTTEYGRGTGAYGDFGRYVFGYAVRNWVKGFKSDQDLSNIALMRIFEMGYDAKLHGEFDMWVNRYDNFNNSIERISKKYQWIAYYEILAKLVDKFPDVQYSGLWDDYIRDIDPTLLLLEIDKESKILVPSPLPSHQSNEWVKNTKVFDETKLFLEIDIDNHRYICLSSKFNFEKREKEIPFEDRDSCYFLAMGYFYNKEDSNEIIKGYENNYDRGINIPRAHSIYLYEYYWSEAYKNYKEGYLTESDGKLCPAIYEYFWELDYSVKDKSISFYIPCKEIVDYFSLIQTEEGVWKTKFGETICINSKLLEFDNECLLIKKESLLNFLNTKKLSIGWKIYLEKISLRDRQEWWYNVFYDDGKYNKKIIKNDMSKIRRNF
;
A
#
# COMPACT_ATOMS: atom_id res chain seq x y z
N ASN A 1 -4.87 -25.83 19.80
CA ASN A 1 -4.66 -24.99 21.00
C ASN A 1 -3.32 -24.28 20.94
N ASN A 2 -3.24 -23.21 20.16
CA ASN A 2 -2.18 -22.23 20.29
C ASN A 2 -2.78 -21.01 20.99
N ASN A 3 -2.29 -20.67 22.18
CA ASN A 3 -2.77 -19.53 22.97
C ASN A 3 -1.92 -18.27 22.76
N ASP A 4 -1.03 -18.27 21.76
CA ASP A 4 -0.17 -17.14 21.43
C ASP A 4 -0.81 -16.26 20.34
N PRO A 5 -1.33 -15.08 20.69
CA PRO A 5 -2.06 -14.23 19.75
C PRO A 5 -1.23 -13.81 18.55
N TYR A 6 0.08 -13.65 18.74
CA TYR A 6 1.02 -13.27 17.71
C TYR A 6 1.12 -14.33 16.60
N ILE A 7 1.05 -15.62 16.98
CA ILE A 7 1.06 -16.73 16.01
C ILE A 7 -0.32 -16.90 15.39
N VAL A 8 -1.37 -16.84 16.20
CA VAL A 8 -2.76 -16.99 15.73
C VAL A 8 -3.10 -15.93 14.68
N GLU A 9 -2.72 -14.68 14.92
CA GLU A 9 -2.88 -13.58 13.96
C GLU A 9 -2.28 -13.93 12.58
N ARG A 10 -1.04 -14.44 12.54
CA ARG A 10 -0.38 -14.83 11.29
C ARG A 10 -0.98 -16.07 10.63
N LEU A 11 -1.56 -16.98 11.40
CA LEU A 11 -2.34 -18.08 10.82
C LEU A 11 -3.56 -17.54 10.08
N TYR A 12 -4.32 -16.61 10.67
CA TYR A 12 -5.46 -15.98 9.97
C TYR A 12 -5.02 -15.14 8.77
N ALA A 13 -3.88 -14.45 8.85
CA ALA A 13 -3.28 -13.76 7.71
C ALA A 13 -3.04 -14.73 6.55
N SER A 14 -2.41 -15.89 6.82
CA SER A 14 -2.15 -16.91 5.81
C SER A 14 -3.43 -17.49 5.21
N VAL A 15 -4.49 -17.67 6.03
CA VAL A 15 -5.79 -18.14 5.55
C VAL A 15 -6.43 -17.11 4.62
N LEU A 16 -6.39 -15.82 4.95
CA LEU A 16 -6.89 -14.75 4.08
C LEU A 16 -6.14 -14.76 2.73
N GLY A 17 -4.81 -14.76 2.78
CA GLY A 17 -3.95 -14.79 1.59
C GLY A 17 -4.23 -15.98 0.68
N ALA A 18 -4.33 -17.18 1.26
CA ALA A 18 -4.67 -18.39 0.52
C ALA A 18 -6.08 -18.31 -0.09
N THR A 19 -7.08 -17.89 0.69
CA THR A 19 -8.49 -17.80 0.26
C THR A 19 -8.66 -16.89 -0.95
N LEU A 20 -7.95 -15.75 -0.97
CA LEU A 20 -8.02 -14.75 -2.04
C LEU A 20 -7.30 -15.16 -3.33
N ARG A 21 -6.40 -16.15 -3.26
CA ARG A 21 -5.56 -16.57 -4.39
C ARG A 21 -5.99 -17.86 -5.06
N ILE A 22 -6.86 -18.63 -4.43
CA ILE A 22 -7.40 -19.85 -5.01
C ILE A 22 -8.75 -19.59 -5.68
N ASP A 23 -9.05 -20.36 -6.72
CA ASP A 23 -10.37 -20.35 -7.32
C ASP A 23 -11.43 -20.71 -6.27
N ILE A 24 -12.54 -19.98 -6.30
CA ILE A 24 -13.68 -20.18 -5.41
C ILE A 24 -14.20 -21.62 -5.55
N CYS A 25 -14.16 -22.37 -4.45
CA CYS A 25 -14.59 -23.77 -4.40
C CYS A 25 -15.30 -24.11 -3.07
N GLU A 26 -15.76 -25.34 -2.90
CA GLU A 26 -16.59 -25.73 -1.74
C GLU A 26 -15.84 -25.61 -0.39
N ILE A 27 -14.50 -25.74 -0.39
CA ILE A 27 -13.70 -25.58 0.82
C ILE A 27 -13.85 -24.19 1.45
N HIS A 28 -14.17 -23.16 0.65
CA HIS A 28 -14.43 -21.81 1.14
C HIS A 28 -15.60 -21.80 2.13
N ILE A 29 -16.64 -22.59 1.91
CA ILE A 29 -17.79 -22.66 2.84
C ILE A 29 -17.34 -23.24 4.18
N GLU A 30 -16.53 -24.30 4.15
CA GLU A 30 -15.96 -24.92 5.36
C GLU A 30 -15.05 -23.95 6.13
N ILE A 31 -14.18 -23.21 5.41
CA ILE A 31 -13.32 -22.17 5.99
C ILE A 31 -14.17 -21.09 6.67
N ALA A 32 -15.18 -20.55 5.98
CA ALA A 32 -16.02 -19.49 6.53
C ALA A 32 -16.75 -19.94 7.81
N ASN A 33 -17.31 -21.16 7.80
CA ASN A 33 -17.99 -21.74 8.96
C ASN A 33 -17.05 -21.93 10.14
N TYR A 34 -15.86 -22.51 9.89
CA TYR A 34 -14.86 -22.72 10.93
C TYR A 34 -14.43 -21.40 11.58
N ILE A 35 -14.11 -20.38 10.76
CA ILE A 35 -13.72 -19.05 11.28
C ILE A 35 -14.85 -18.43 12.09
N TYR A 36 -16.09 -18.51 11.59
CA TYR A 36 -17.24 -17.96 12.27
C TYR A 36 -17.46 -18.60 13.64
N GLU A 37 -17.47 -19.94 13.71
CA GLU A 37 -17.66 -20.69 14.95
C GLU A 37 -16.52 -20.43 15.95
N GLU A 38 -15.27 -20.33 15.48
CA GLU A 38 -14.11 -20.20 16.34
C GLU A 38 -13.83 -18.78 16.84
N ILE A 39 -14.20 -17.76 16.07
CA ILE A 39 -13.91 -16.36 16.40
C ILE A 39 -15.15 -15.58 16.77
N PHE A 40 -16.21 -15.64 15.95
CA PHE A 40 -17.30 -14.68 16.00
C PHE A 40 -18.55 -15.21 16.71
N ASP A 41 -18.81 -16.51 16.70
CA ASP A 41 -19.91 -17.13 17.45
C ASP A 41 -19.50 -17.48 18.90
N LYS A 42 -18.82 -16.53 19.54
CA LYS A 42 -18.44 -16.61 20.95
C LYS A 42 -19.13 -15.49 21.72
N GLU A 43 -19.39 -15.71 23.01
CA GLU A 43 -19.94 -14.66 23.88
C GLU A 43 -19.01 -13.44 23.96
N MET A 44 -17.71 -13.71 24.00
CA MET A 44 -16.63 -12.72 24.00
C MET A 44 -15.69 -13.01 22.84
N VAL A 45 -15.60 -12.10 21.88
CA VAL A 45 -14.69 -12.24 20.74
C VAL A 45 -13.29 -11.86 21.21
N TYR A 46 -12.29 -12.70 20.94
CA TYR A 46 -10.92 -12.44 21.38
C TYR A 46 -10.41 -11.08 20.83
N PRO A 47 -10.00 -10.13 21.70
CA PRO A 47 -9.67 -8.76 21.29
C PRO A 47 -8.30 -8.70 20.67
N HIS A 48 -8.21 -8.98 19.38
CA HIS A 48 -7.00 -8.80 18.61
C HIS A 48 -7.34 -8.26 17.23
N ILE A 49 -6.99 -7.00 16.97
CA ILE A 49 -7.61 -6.24 15.88
C ILE A 49 -7.26 -6.80 14.48
N LEU A 50 -5.99 -7.14 14.21
CA LEU A 50 -5.58 -7.72 12.91
C LEU A 50 -6.15 -9.13 12.69
N MET A 51 -6.07 -10.01 13.68
CA MET A 51 -6.69 -11.35 13.62
C MET A 51 -8.19 -11.27 13.27
N ARG A 52 -8.94 -10.37 13.92
CA ARG A 52 -10.36 -10.14 13.63
C ARG A 52 -10.57 -9.64 12.20
N ASP A 53 -9.68 -8.77 11.70
CA ASP A 53 -9.73 -8.30 10.31
C ASP A 53 -9.54 -9.43 9.33
N TYR A 54 -8.45 -10.20 9.47
CA TYR A 54 -8.15 -11.32 8.59
C TYR A 54 -9.30 -12.34 8.58
N ALA A 55 -9.83 -12.67 9.75
CA ALA A 55 -10.99 -13.56 9.90
C ALA A 55 -12.25 -12.99 9.22
N ARG A 56 -12.60 -11.73 9.48
CA ARG A 56 -13.76 -11.06 8.89
C ARG A 56 -13.64 -10.99 7.37
N GLN A 57 -12.52 -10.49 6.86
CA GLN A 57 -12.30 -10.32 5.43
C GLN A 57 -12.32 -11.63 4.67
N THR A 58 -11.84 -12.72 5.30
CA THR A 58 -11.96 -14.06 4.72
C THR A 58 -13.44 -14.43 4.51
N ILE A 59 -14.28 -14.27 5.54
CA ILE A 59 -15.73 -14.57 5.44
C ILE A 59 -16.42 -13.62 4.45
N GLU A 60 -16.10 -12.32 4.49
CA GLU A 60 -16.70 -11.32 3.60
C GLU A 60 -16.37 -11.63 2.13
N TYR A 61 -15.12 -11.96 1.80
CA TYR A 61 -14.74 -12.37 0.45
C TYR A 61 -15.51 -13.60 -0.02
N ILE A 62 -15.60 -14.63 0.83
CA ILE A 62 -16.33 -15.87 0.52
C ILE A 62 -17.80 -15.58 0.24
N SER A 63 -18.41 -14.69 1.03
CA SER A 63 -19.81 -14.28 0.90
C SER A 63 -20.16 -13.63 -0.44
N LEU A 64 -19.16 -13.12 -1.18
CA LEU A 64 -19.39 -12.51 -2.49
C LEU A 64 -19.78 -13.52 -3.56
N SER A 65 -19.38 -14.80 -3.38
CA SER A 65 -19.50 -15.82 -4.43
C SER A 65 -20.07 -17.16 -3.94
N LYS A 66 -20.15 -17.39 -2.63
CA LYS A 66 -20.72 -18.61 -2.03
C LYS A 66 -21.90 -18.28 -1.13
N ASP A 67 -22.86 -19.20 -1.10
CA ASP A 67 -23.95 -19.14 -0.12
C ASP A 67 -23.43 -19.60 1.25
N ILE A 68 -23.39 -18.66 2.19
CA ILE A 68 -23.04 -18.86 3.59
C ILE A 68 -24.17 -18.37 4.51
N SER A 69 -25.42 -18.58 4.09
CA SER A 69 -26.63 -18.12 4.79
C SER A 69 -26.76 -18.55 6.25
N ASN A 70 -26.01 -19.57 6.69
CA ASN A 70 -25.93 -20.00 8.08
C ASN A 70 -25.04 -19.09 8.96
N ILE A 71 -24.25 -18.19 8.36
CA ILE A 71 -23.39 -17.22 9.06
C ILE A 71 -24.13 -15.88 9.21
N ASN A 72 -24.15 -15.34 10.43
CA ASN A 72 -24.66 -13.98 10.66
C ASN A 72 -23.55 -12.94 10.40
N LEU A 73 -23.60 -12.28 9.24
CA LEU A 73 -22.61 -11.26 8.84
C LEU A 73 -22.58 -10.03 9.77
N GLU A 74 -23.63 -9.75 10.54
CA GLU A 74 -23.60 -8.64 11.51
C GLU A 74 -22.71 -8.98 12.72
N LYS A 75 -22.54 -10.27 13.05
CA LYS A 75 -21.66 -10.69 14.15
C LYS A 75 -20.17 -10.67 13.81
N ILE A 76 -19.82 -10.61 12.53
CA ILE A 76 -18.41 -10.56 12.07
C ILE A 76 -17.91 -9.13 11.91
N ARG A 77 -18.71 -8.12 12.30
CA ARG A 77 -18.37 -6.70 12.22
C ARG A 77 -18.35 -6.08 13.61
N PRO A 78 -17.44 -5.13 13.89
CA PRO A 78 -17.43 -4.41 15.16
C PRO A 78 -18.69 -3.54 15.33
N PRO A 79 -19.06 -3.17 16.56
CA PRO A 79 -18.36 -3.49 17.81
C PRO A 79 -18.63 -4.92 18.29
N TYR A 80 -17.57 -5.60 18.74
CA TYR A 80 -17.69 -6.92 19.35
C TYR A 80 -17.85 -6.83 20.86
N LYS A 81 -18.38 -7.89 21.48
CA LYS A 81 -18.36 -8.00 22.95
C LYS A 81 -16.93 -8.28 23.42
N SER A 82 -16.34 -7.32 24.14
CA SER A 82 -15.06 -7.47 24.83
C SER A 82 -15.05 -6.74 26.17
N ASN A 83 -14.30 -7.26 27.14
CA ASN A 83 -14.17 -6.65 28.47
C ASN A 83 -13.13 -5.54 28.48
N TRP A 84 -13.53 -4.34 28.90
CA TRP A 84 -12.60 -3.25 29.18
C TRP A 84 -11.69 -3.57 30.39
N TYR A 85 -10.55 -2.90 30.46
CA TYR A 85 -9.60 -3.06 31.55
C TYR A 85 -10.21 -2.59 32.89
N LYS A 86 -10.01 -3.39 33.95
CA LYS A 86 -10.58 -3.12 35.28
C LYS A 86 -9.87 -2.00 36.05
N LYS A 87 -8.63 -1.67 35.66
CA LYS A 87 -7.76 -0.75 36.37
C LYS A 87 -7.08 0.21 35.39
N GLU A 88 -7.01 1.46 35.82
CA GLU A 88 -6.21 2.50 35.17
C GLU A 88 -4.85 2.63 35.86
N TYR A 89 -3.83 3.03 35.09
CA TYR A 89 -2.47 3.12 35.57
C TYR A 89 -1.86 4.48 35.24
N SER A 90 -1.53 5.25 36.28
CA SER A 90 -0.71 6.46 36.13
C SER A 90 0.77 6.11 35.97
N ASN A 91 1.58 7.07 35.52
CA ASN A 91 3.04 6.91 35.47
C ASN A 91 3.65 6.51 36.82
N LEU A 92 3.11 7.04 37.93
CA LEU A 92 3.54 6.67 39.29
C LEU A 92 3.25 5.20 39.57
N ASN A 93 2.07 4.70 39.19
CA ASN A 93 1.75 3.28 39.36
C ASN A 93 2.69 2.38 38.56
N ILE A 94 3.05 2.78 37.35
CA ILE A 94 4.04 2.07 36.52
C ILE A 94 5.42 2.07 37.18
N ASP A 95 5.87 3.22 37.69
CA ASP A 95 7.20 3.36 38.27
C ASP A 95 7.34 2.54 39.56
N ASP A 96 6.32 2.54 40.41
CA ASP A 96 6.26 1.71 41.62
C ASP A 96 6.27 0.21 41.27
N TYR A 97 5.50 -0.19 40.26
CA TYR A 97 5.45 -1.57 39.80
C TYR A 97 6.81 -2.03 39.25
N ILE A 98 7.43 -1.23 38.37
CA ILE A 98 8.76 -1.52 37.80
C ILE A 98 9.83 -1.58 38.89
N LYS A 99 9.79 -0.68 39.88
CA LYS A 99 10.70 -0.73 41.04
C LYS A 99 10.54 -2.06 41.80
N SER A 100 9.29 -2.50 42.01
CA SER A 100 9.02 -3.78 42.68
C SER A 100 9.53 -5.00 41.89
N LEU A 101 9.46 -4.96 40.54
CA LEU A 101 10.03 -5.99 39.68
C LEU A 101 11.55 -6.01 39.78
N LYS A 102 12.20 -4.86 39.64
CA LYS A 102 13.66 -4.73 39.70
C LYS A 102 14.25 -5.20 41.03
N ASN A 103 13.57 -4.97 42.14
CA ASN A 103 14.02 -5.46 43.45
C ASN A 103 14.13 -7.00 43.54
N LYS A 104 13.50 -7.74 42.62
CA LYS A 104 13.53 -9.22 42.54
C LYS A 104 14.45 -9.74 41.44
N LEU A 105 15.15 -8.84 40.74
CA LEU A 105 16.00 -9.12 39.58
C LEU A 105 17.43 -8.69 39.86
N ASP A 106 18.38 -9.40 39.27
CA ASP A 106 19.76 -8.98 39.24
C ASP A 106 19.90 -7.63 38.52
N SER A 107 20.82 -6.79 39.00
CA SER A 107 20.97 -5.40 38.55
C SER A 107 21.18 -5.26 37.04
N HIS A 108 21.89 -6.20 36.43
CA HIS A 108 22.14 -6.18 34.99
C HIS A 108 20.84 -6.30 34.16
N LEU A 109 19.82 -7.03 34.64
CA LEU A 109 18.54 -7.20 33.94
C LEU A 109 17.61 -5.97 34.05
N HIS A 110 17.90 -5.02 34.94
CA HIS A 110 17.05 -3.85 35.16
C HIS A 110 16.87 -3.03 33.88
N PHE A 111 17.90 -2.98 33.04
CA PHE A 111 17.88 -2.27 31.77
C PHE A 111 16.85 -2.85 30.79
N SER A 112 16.64 -4.17 30.79
CA SER A 112 15.62 -4.81 29.93
C SER A 112 14.20 -4.29 30.26
N ILE A 113 13.89 -4.10 31.55
CA ILE A 113 12.60 -3.55 32.01
C ILE A 113 12.47 -2.06 31.62
N ASP A 114 13.53 -1.26 31.82
CA ASP A 114 13.51 0.16 31.43
C ASP A 114 13.31 0.34 29.92
N LYS A 115 13.89 -0.56 29.11
CA LYS A 115 13.76 -0.53 27.66
C LYS A 115 12.31 -0.70 27.21
N ILE A 116 11.53 -1.57 27.85
CA ILE A 116 10.10 -1.73 27.58
C ILE A 116 9.34 -0.45 27.92
N LYS A 117 9.54 0.08 29.14
CA LYS A 117 8.91 1.32 29.59
C LYS A 117 9.20 2.47 28.64
N ASN A 118 10.47 2.72 28.34
CA ASN A 118 10.90 3.81 27.48
C ASN A 118 10.37 3.64 26.06
N SER A 119 10.34 2.41 25.53
CA SER A 119 9.77 2.12 24.22
C SER A 119 8.27 2.38 24.15
N MET A 120 7.52 2.22 25.24
CA MET A 120 6.07 2.47 25.29
C MET A 120 5.73 3.94 25.59
N THR A 121 6.67 4.77 26.06
CA THR A 121 6.42 6.18 26.36
C THR A 121 5.99 6.95 25.11
N THR A 122 4.83 7.61 25.18
CA THR A 122 4.28 8.45 24.10
C THR A 122 4.92 9.85 24.09
N GLU A 123 4.67 10.66 23.05
CA GLU A 123 5.38 11.92 22.76
C GLU A 123 5.54 12.86 23.97
N TYR A 124 4.47 13.02 24.76
CA TYR A 124 4.44 13.88 25.95
C TYR A 124 4.24 13.10 27.24
N GLY A 125 4.20 11.76 27.17
CA GLY A 125 3.75 10.93 28.27
C GLY A 125 4.64 11.02 29.51
N ARG A 126 5.92 11.33 29.35
CA ARG A 126 6.88 11.52 30.47
C ARG A 126 7.76 12.77 30.30
N GLY A 127 7.19 13.81 29.70
CA GLY A 127 7.89 15.06 29.39
C GLY A 127 8.39 15.12 27.94
N THR A 128 8.75 16.33 27.51
CA THR A 128 9.11 16.60 26.12
C THR A 128 10.40 15.88 25.71
N GLY A 129 10.32 15.09 24.64
CA GLY A 129 11.47 14.41 24.05
C GLY A 129 11.92 13.13 24.77
N ALA A 130 11.14 12.64 25.75
CA ALA A 130 11.43 11.41 26.49
C ALA A 130 10.69 10.16 25.94
N TYR A 131 10.17 10.23 24.72
CA TYR A 131 9.37 9.17 24.10
C TYR A 131 10.23 8.07 23.47
N GLY A 132 9.63 6.90 23.27
CA GLY A 132 10.17 5.85 22.40
C GLY A 132 9.47 5.84 21.05
N ASP A 133 10.15 5.39 20.00
CA ASP A 133 9.57 5.38 18.64
C ASP A 133 8.28 4.58 18.54
N PHE A 134 8.22 3.42 19.21
CA PHE A 134 6.98 2.64 19.27
C PHE A 134 5.87 3.39 20.01
N GLY A 135 6.16 4.00 21.16
CA GLY A 135 5.20 4.77 21.93
C GLY A 135 4.66 5.98 21.17
N ARG A 136 5.52 6.71 20.46
CA ARG A 136 5.13 7.92 19.71
C ARG A 136 4.49 7.60 18.36
N TYR A 137 5.24 6.92 17.48
CA TYR A 137 4.89 6.81 16.06
C TYR A 137 4.01 5.59 15.74
N VAL A 138 3.91 4.62 16.65
CA VAL A 138 3.04 3.44 16.47
C VAL A 138 1.84 3.52 17.40
N PHE A 139 2.06 3.37 18.71
CA PHE A 139 1.00 3.31 19.70
C PHE A 139 0.21 4.62 19.81
N GLY A 140 0.91 5.72 20.12
CA GLY A 140 0.31 7.05 20.31
C GLY A 140 -0.38 7.56 19.05
N TYR A 141 0.26 7.37 17.89
CA TYR A 141 -0.33 7.70 16.60
C TYR A 141 -1.65 6.96 16.35
N ALA A 142 -1.67 5.64 16.52
CA ALA A 142 -2.88 4.86 16.25
C ALA A 142 -4.02 5.19 17.22
N VAL A 143 -3.73 5.41 18.51
CA VAL A 143 -4.81 5.68 19.50
C VAL A 143 -5.33 7.13 19.47
N ARG A 144 -4.75 8.02 18.65
CA ARG A 144 -5.00 9.48 18.67
C ARG A 144 -6.48 9.86 18.56
N ASN A 145 -7.26 9.12 17.79
CA ASN A 145 -8.68 9.40 17.57
C ASN A 145 -9.53 9.13 18.83
N TRP A 146 -9.06 8.25 19.71
CA TRP A 146 -9.73 7.91 20.96
C TRP A 146 -9.25 8.74 22.15
N VAL A 147 -8.17 9.53 22.02
CA VAL A 147 -7.57 10.29 23.13
C VAL A 147 -8.57 11.22 23.81
N LYS A 148 -9.58 11.75 23.10
CA LYS A 148 -10.64 12.59 23.71
C LYS A 148 -11.40 11.89 24.86
N GLY A 149 -11.44 10.55 24.86
CA GLY A 149 -12.04 9.75 25.93
C GLY A 149 -11.12 9.46 27.12
N PHE A 150 -9.87 9.92 27.09
CA PHE A 150 -8.83 9.64 28.10
C PHE A 150 -8.07 10.93 28.46
N LYS A 151 -7.29 10.92 29.54
CA LYS A 151 -6.50 12.12 29.90
C LYS A 151 -5.30 12.29 28.96
N SER A 152 -4.73 11.19 28.48
CA SER A 152 -3.64 11.18 27.50
C SER A 152 -3.54 9.81 26.82
N ASP A 153 -2.86 9.76 25.67
CA ASP A 153 -2.42 8.51 25.05
C ASP A 153 -1.47 7.69 25.95
N GLN A 154 -0.73 8.35 26.85
CA GLN A 154 0.14 7.69 27.81
C GLN A 154 -0.64 6.83 28.83
N ASP A 155 -1.87 7.19 29.18
CA ASP A 155 -2.68 6.37 30.08
C ASP A 155 -3.07 5.04 29.43
N LEU A 156 -3.39 5.07 28.12
CA LEU A 156 -3.60 3.85 27.33
C LEU A 156 -2.30 3.05 27.20
N SER A 157 -1.17 3.73 26.98
CA SER A 157 0.15 3.09 26.92
C SER A 157 0.52 2.44 28.26
N ASN A 158 0.16 3.04 29.40
CA ASN A 158 0.40 2.46 30.72
C ASN A 158 -0.44 1.19 30.94
N ILE A 159 -1.67 1.15 30.44
CA ILE A 159 -2.47 -0.09 30.41
C ILE A 159 -1.77 -1.16 29.56
N ALA A 160 -1.29 -0.79 28.37
CA ALA A 160 -0.55 -1.68 27.47
C ALA A 160 0.71 -2.25 28.15
N LEU A 161 1.45 -1.38 28.84
CA LEU A 161 2.68 -1.73 29.53
C LEU A 161 2.42 -2.72 30.66
N MET A 162 1.34 -2.55 31.44
CA MET A 162 0.95 -3.53 32.44
C MET A 162 0.53 -4.86 31.80
N ARG A 163 -0.17 -4.79 30.66
CA ARG A 163 -0.59 -5.97 29.92
C ARG A 163 0.59 -6.83 29.47
N ILE A 164 1.70 -6.21 29.05
CA ILE A 164 2.95 -6.92 28.68
C ILE A 164 3.43 -7.84 29.83
N PHE A 165 3.44 -7.33 31.06
CA PHE A 165 3.87 -8.10 32.22
C PHE A 165 2.83 -9.14 32.65
N GLU A 166 1.54 -8.81 32.58
CA GLU A 166 0.44 -9.75 32.86
C GLU A 166 0.41 -10.94 31.87
N MET A 167 0.83 -10.73 30.63
CA MET A 167 0.96 -11.79 29.63
C MET A 167 2.13 -12.74 29.88
N GLY A 168 3.04 -12.39 30.80
CA GLY A 168 4.14 -13.27 31.22
C GLY A 168 5.51 -12.91 30.66
N TYR A 169 5.75 -11.66 30.23
CA TYR A 169 7.13 -11.24 30.00
C TYR A 169 7.95 -11.37 31.29
N ASP A 170 8.97 -12.22 31.26
CA ASP A 170 9.91 -12.43 32.37
C ASP A 170 11.33 -12.00 31.97
N ALA A 171 11.89 -11.00 32.66
CA ALA A 171 13.24 -10.54 32.42
C ALA A 171 14.32 -11.58 32.76
N LYS A 172 14.04 -12.56 33.64
CA LYS A 172 14.98 -13.66 33.91
C LYS A 172 15.13 -14.60 32.73
N LEU A 173 14.07 -14.73 31.92
CA LEU A 173 14.06 -15.59 30.73
C LEU A 173 14.48 -14.82 29.47
N HIS A 174 13.97 -13.60 29.31
CA HIS A 174 14.07 -12.85 28.06
C HIS A 174 15.04 -11.67 28.12
N GLY A 175 15.38 -11.20 29.32
CA GLY A 175 16.06 -9.92 29.51
C GLY A 175 17.47 -9.88 28.91
N GLU A 176 18.24 -10.97 29.05
CA GLU A 176 19.54 -11.11 28.40
C GLU A 176 19.42 -10.94 26.88
N PHE A 177 18.59 -11.75 26.22
CA PHE A 177 18.39 -11.65 24.76
C PHE A 177 17.98 -10.23 24.32
N ASP A 178 17.02 -9.63 25.01
CA ASP A 178 16.51 -8.28 24.69
C ASP A 178 17.56 -7.17 24.84
N MET A 179 18.56 -7.40 25.68
CA MET A 179 19.70 -6.50 25.87
C MET A 179 20.77 -6.69 24.79
N TRP A 180 20.99 -7.92 24.31
CA TRP A 180 22.04 -8.23 23.35
C TRP A 180 21.65 -8.02 21.88
N VAL A 181 20.38 -8.23 21.51
CA VAL A 181 19.96 -8.19 20.09
C VAL A 181 20.28 -6.87 19.39
N ASN A 182 20.15 -5.72 20.07
CA ASN A 182 20.47 -4.41 19.49
C ASN A 182 21.98 -4.22 19.19
N ARG A 183 22.88 -4.99 19.80
CA ARG A 183 24.33 -4.84 19.55
C ARG A 183 24.76 -5.45 18.22
N TYR A 184 23.97 -6.36 17.66
CA TYR A 184 24.34 -7.15 16.49
C TYR A 184 23.61 -6.75 15.20
N ASP A 185 22.57 -5.91 15.28
CA ASP A 185 21.67 -5.64 14.14
C ASP A 185 21.42 -4.14 13.86
N ASN A 186 22.43 -3.30 14.08
CA ASN A 186 22.32 -1.85 13.86
C ASN A 186 22.14 -1.42 12.38
N PHE A 187 22.12 -2.37 11.43
CA PHE A 187 22.04 -2.07 9.99
C PHE A 187 20.81 -2.65 9.27
N ASN A 188 20.20 -3.75 9.74
CA ASN A 188 19.14 -4.44 8.99
C ASN A 188 17.80 -4.63 9.71
N ASN A 189 17.68 -4.43 11.04
CA ASN A 189 16.44 -4.67 11.81
C ASN A 189 15.81 -6.08 11.59
N SER A 190 16.65 -7.06 11.24
CA SER A 190 16.24 -8.43 10.95
C SER A 190 15.83 -9.26 12.19
N ILE A 191 16.28 -8.87 13.39
CA ILE A 191 16.03 -9.57 14.64
C ILE A 191 15.48 -8.60 15.68
N GLU A 192 14.25 -8.86 16.11
CA GLU A 192 13.52 -8.02 17.06
C GLU A 192 13.53 -8.62 18.48
N ARG A 193 13.38 -7.77 19.50
CA ARG A 193 13.34 -8.18 20.91
C ARG A 193 12.09 -9.00 21.24
N ILE A 194 12.22 -9.94 22.17
CA ILE A 194 11.08 -10.72 22.68
C ILE A 194 10.05 -9.79 23.32
N SER A 195 10.45 -8.78 24.09
CA SER A 195 9.49 -7.82 24.65
C SER A 195 8.70 -7.05 23.57
N LYS A 196 9.24 -6.84 22.37
CA LYS A 196 8.51 -6.17 21.29
C LYS A 196 7.32 -6.99 20.81
N LYS A 197 7.44 -8.32 20.76
CA LYS A 197 6.31 -9.21 20.52
C LYS A 197 5.17 -8.94 21.50
N TYR A 198 5.46 -8.84 22.80
CA TYR A 198 4.45 -8.50 23.80
C TYR A 198 3.89 -7.08 23.62
N GLN A 199 4.72 -6.11 23.20
CA GLN A 199 4.26 -4.76 22.86
C GLN A 199 3.25 -4.78 21.72
N TRP A 200 3.50 -5.54 20.65
CA TRP A 200 2.57 -5.73 19.52
C TRP A 200 1.27 -6.38 19.95
N ILE A 201 1.33 -7.47 20.73
CA ILE A 201 0.11 -8.14 21.24
C ILE A 201 -0.73 -7.16 22.07
N ALA A 202 -0.11 -6.44 23.01
CA ALA A 202 -0.83 -5.47 23.85
C ALA A 202 -1.42 -4.30 23.05
N TYR A 203 -0.69 -3.84 22.03
CA TYR A 203 -1.12 -2.79 21.11
C TYR A 203 -2.38 -3.21 20.34
N TYR A 204 -2.35 -4.37 19.67
CA TYR A 204 -3.50 -4.89 18.92
C TYR A 204 -4.69 -5.25 19.83
N GLU A 205 -4.42 -5.64 21.08
CA GLU A 205 -5.48 -5.87 22.09
C GLU A 205 -6.20 -4.57 22.45
N ILE A 206 -5.46 -3.51 22.73
CA ILE A 206 -6.03 -2.21 23.12
C ILE A 206 -6.83 -1.61 21.97
N LEU A 207 -6.29 -1.62 20.75
CA LEU A 207 -7.02 -1.11 19.58
C LEU A 207 -8.34 -1.85 19.38
N ALA A 208 -8.34 -3.18 19.46
CA ALA A 208 -9.56 -3.98 19.34
C ALA A 208 -10.63 -3.56 20.36
N LYS A 209 -10.22 -3.36 21.62
CA LYS A 209 -11.13 -2.94 22.69
C LYS A 209 -11.59 -1.49 22.57
N LEU A 210 -10.76 -0.60 22.03
CA LEU A 210 -11.12 0.80 21.78
C LEU A 210 -12.21 0.88 20.72
N VAL A 211 -12.07 0.14 19.62
CA VAL A 211 -13.09 0.03 18.56
C VAL A 211 -14.39 -0.53 19.12
N ASP A 212 -14.33 -1.58 19.94
CA ASP A 212 -15.52 -2.18 20.56
C ASP A 212 -16.25 -1.22 21.52
N LYS A 213 -15.49 -0.44 22.31
CA LYS A 213 -16.03 0.43 23.36
C LYS A 213 -16.53 1.78 22.84
N PHE A 214 -15.91 2.30 21.79
CA PHE A 214 -16.17 3.64 21.25
C PHE A 214 -16.47 3.58 19.75
N PRO A 215 -17.59 2.97 19.34
CA PRO A 215 -17.94 2.80 17.93
C PRO A 215 -18.22 4.13 17.20
N ASP A 216 -18.53 5.21 17.93
CA ASP A 216 -18.83 6.52 17.36
C ASP A 216 -17.56 7.34 17.01
N VAL A 217 -16.38 6.88 17.39
CA VAL A 217 -15.12 7.53 16.98
C VAL A 217 -14.90 7.22 15.50
N GLN A 218 -14.75 8.28 14.69
CA GLN A 218 -14.51 8.16 13.24
C GLN A 218 -13.25 7.32 12.98
N TYR A 219 -13.47 6.04 12.73
CA TYR A 219 -12.47 5.03 12.43
C TYR A 219 -13.03 4.26 11.23
N SER A 220 -12.50 4.52 10.03
CA SER A 220 -13.07 3.91 8.82
C SER A 220 -12.68 2.43 8.70
N GLY A 221 -11.55 2.04 9.30
CA GLY A 221 -11.12 0.64 9.42
C GLY A 221 -9.62 0.53 9.66
N LEU A 222 -9.09 -0.68 9.59
CA LEU A 222 -7.67 -0.97 9.80
C LEU A 222 -6.74 -0.48 8.69
N TRP A 223 -7.33 -0.07 7.57
CA TRP A 223 -6.65 0.60 6.47
C TRP A 223 -6.37 2.09 6.78
N ASP A 224 -6.94 2.65 7.84
CA ASP A 224 -6.48 3.92 8.38
C ASP A 224 -5.30 3.69 9.35
N ASP A 225 -4.37 4.63 9.40
CA ASP A 225 -3.32 4.74 10.41
C ASP A 225 -2.20 3.66 10.43
N TYR A 226 -1.85 3.05 9.28
CA TYR A 226 -0.71 2.12 9.14
C TYR A 226 -0.74 0.95 10.16
N ILE A 227 -1.95 0.48 10.53
CA ILE A 227 -2.11 -0.62 11.51
C ILE A 227 -1.82 -1.99 10.87
N ARG A 228 -2.18 -2.17 9.60
CA ARG A 228 -1.82 -3.37 8.81
C ARG A 228 -0.31 -3.35 8.55
N ASP A 229 0.39 -4.44 8.84
CA ASP A 229 1.86 -4.48 8.77
C ASP A 229 2.40 -5.32 7.60
N ILE A 230 1.65 -6.32 7.15
CA ILE A 230 1.94 -7.11 5.94
C ILE A 230 0.72 -7.15 5.02
N ASP A 231 0.96 -7.30 3.72
CA ASP A 231 -0.07 -7.71 2.77
C ASP A 231 0.00 -9.25 2.64
N PRO A 232 -0.92 -10.00 3.27
CA PRO A 232 -0.91 -11.47 3.21
C PRO A 232 -1.27 -12.03 1.83
N THR A 233 -1.72 -11.18 0.90
CA THR A 233 -2.16 -11.55 -0.45
C THR A 233 -1.05 -11.39 -1.49
N LEU A 234 -0.01 -10.63 -1.16
CA LEU A 234 1.17 -10.41 -1.98
C LEU A 234 2.19 -11.53 -1.73
N LEU A 235 2.62 -12.23 -2.78
CA LEU A 235 3.69 -13.23 -2.69
C LEU A 235 5.04 -12.69 -3.16
N LEU A 236 5.05 -11.52 -3.79
CA LEU A 236 6.24 -10.89 -4.34
C LEU A 236 7.07 -10.21 -3.24
N LEU A 237 8.26 -10.75 -2.96
CA LEU A 237 9.21 -10.19 -1.98
C LEU A 237 10.31 -9.32 -2.62
N GLU A 238 10.53 -9.49 -3.91
CA GLU A 238 11.40 -8.65 -4.74
C GLU A 238 10.87 -8.64 -6.16
N ILE A 239 11.11 -7.56 -6.89
CA ILE A 239 10.82 -7.51 -8.33
C ILE A 239 12.04 -8.05 -9.05
N ASP A 240 11.82 -8.99 -9.96
CA ASP A 240 12.89 -9.59 -10.75
C ASP A 240 13.69 -8.55 -11.52
N LYS A 241 14.97 -8.84 -11.73
CA LYS A 241 15.84 -7.96 -12.49
C LYS A 241 15.39 -7.88 -13.94
N GLU A 242 15.38 -6.65 -14.44
CA GLU A 242 15.07 -6.32 -15.82
C GLU A 242 16.00 -7.10 -16.78
N SER A 243 15.39 -7.85 -17.70
CA SER A 243 16.09 -8.71 -18.68
C SER A 243 15.62 -8.44 -20.12
N LYS A 244 14.45 -7.81 -20.29
CA LYS A 244 13.80 -7.56 -21.58
C LYS A 244 13.69 -6.07 -21.85
N ILE A 245 13.97 -5.68 -23.08
CA ILE A 245 13.81 -4.29 -23.54
C ILE A 245 12.37 -4.12 -24.02
N LEU A 246 11.63 -3.17 -23.44
CA LEU A 246 10.25 -2.91 -23.85
C LEU A 246 10.18 -2.04 -25.12
N VAL A 247 10.98 -0.98 -25.16
CA VAL A 247 11.15 -0.12 -26.34
C VAL A 247 12.61 0.29 -26.50
N PRO A 248 13.11 0.53 -27.73
CA PRO A 248 14.47 0.99 -27.93
C PRO A 248 14.75 2.32 -27.23
N SER A 249 15.95 2.44 -26.63
CA SER A 249 16.37 3.67 -25.98
C SER A 249 16.45 4.85 -26.96
N PRO A 250 15.84 6.02 -26.64
CA PRO A 250 15.93 7.22 -27.47
C PRO A 250 17.18 8.05 -27.20
N LEU A 251 18.07 7.61 -26.29
CA LEU A 251 19.27 8.36 -25.89
C LEU A 251 20.24 8.52 -27.06
N PRO A 252 20.97 9.66 -27.12
CA PRO A 252 21.97 9.86 -28.15
C PRO A 252 23.21 8.99 -27.90
N SER A 253 23.99 8.72 -28.95
CA SER A 253 25.26 7.97 -28.80
C SER A 253 26.29 8.76 -27.97
N HIS A 254 26.29 10.08 -28.13
CA HIS A 254 27.12 11.04 -27.41
C HIS A 254 26.27 12.21 -26.92
N GLN A 255 26.72 12.89 -25.86
CA GLN A 255 26.04 14.06 -25.33
C GLN A 255 25.79 15.11 -26.41
N SER A 256 24.57 15.65 -26.49
CA SER A 256 24.16 16.52 -27.57
C SER A 256 23.06 17.51 -27.15
N ASN A 257 23.36 18.81 -27.22
CA ASN A 257 22.36 19.87 -27.07
C ASN A 257 21.35 19.88 -28.23
N GLU A 258 21.75 19.43 -29.41
CA GLU A 258 20.84 19.31 -30.55
C GLU A 258 19.79 18.24 -30.31
N TRP A 259 20.19 17.10 -29.73
CA TRP A 259 19.26 16.04 -29.33
C TRP A 259 18.24 16.55 -28.31
N VAL A 260 18.67 17.33 -27.31
CA VAL A 260 17.75 17.93 -26.31
C VAL A 260 16.69 18.80 -26.98
N LYS A 261 17.09 19.65 -27.94
CA LYS A 261 16.21 20.59 -28.64
C LYS A 261 15.29 19.96 -29.69
N ASN A 262 15.67 18.81 -30.24
CA ASN A 262 14.90 18.12 -31.28
C ASN A 262 13.53 17.64 -30.73
N THR A 263 12.47 17.71 -31.52
CA THR A 263 11.13 17.22 -31.17
C THR A 263 10.90 15.73 -31.47
N LYS A 264 11.84 15.01 -32.09
CA LYS A 264 11.65 13.62 -32.55
C LYS A 264 11.01 12.69 -31.50
N VAL A 265 11.54 12.66 -30.27
CA VAL A 265 10.97 11.82 -29.18
C VAL A 265 9.54 12.24 -28.83
N PHE A 266 9.27 13.55 -28.84
CA PHE A 266 7.92 14.09 -28.71
C PHE A 266 7.06 13.68 -29.91
N ASP A 267 7.56 13.69 -31.14
CA ASP A 267 6.81 13.28 -32.34
C ASP A 267 6.49 11.77 -32.33
N GLU A 268 7.38 10.98 -31.75
CA GLU A 268 7.31 9.53 -31.59
C GLU A 268 6.51 9.06 -30.35
N THR A 269 5.73 9.94 -29.67
CA THR A 269 4.89 9.57 -28.50
C THR A 269 4.16 8.23 -28.65
N LYS A 270 3.66 7.93 -29.85
CA LYS A 270 2.92 6.70 -30.13
C LYS A 270 3.73 5.45 -29.76
N LEU A 271 5.05 5.44 -29.95
CA LEU A 271 5.92 4.29 -29.62
C LEU A 271 5.92 3.97 -28.12
N PHE A 272 5.60 4.94 -27.27
CA PHE A 272 5.50 4.77 -25.82
C PHE A 272 4.07 4.48 -25.35
N LEU A 273 3.06 4.59 -26.23
CA LEU A 273 1.65 4.37 -25.91
C LEU A 273 1.04 3.14 -26.60
N GLU A 274 1.66 2.63 -27.66
CA GLU A 274 1.26 1.42 -28.38
C GLU A 274 2.48 0.51 -28.52
N ILE A 275 2.43 -0.68 -27.90
CA ILE A 275 3.57 -1.59 -27.78
C ILE A 275 3.17 -2.97 -28.32
N ASP A 276 4.04 -3.57 -29.11
CA ASP A 276 3.87 -4.93 -29.62
C ASP A 276 4.73 -5.90 -28.80
N ILE A 277 4.11 -6.92 -28.22
CA ILE A 277 4.78 -8.01 -27.46
C ILE A 277 4.24 -9.35 -27.94
N ASP A 278 5.12 -10.27 -28.34
CA ASP A 278 4.77 -11.63 -28.76
C ASP A 278 3.59 -11.69 -29.75
N ASN A 279 3.65 -10.86 -30.80
CA ASN A 279 2.62 -10.71 -31.84
C ASN A 279 1.26 -10.16 -31.36
N HIS A 280 1.18 -9.65 -30.14
CA HIS A 280 0.00 -8.98 -29.61
C HIS A 280 0.24 -7.47 -29.53
N ARG A 281 -0.76 -6.70 -29.97
CA ARG A 281 -0.73 -5.24 -29.88
C ARG A 281 -1.36 -4.79 -28.57
N TYR A 282 -0.68 -3.93 -27.84
CA TYR A 282 -1.14 -3.35 -26.59
C TYR A 282 -1.24 -1.83 -26.69
N ILE A 283 -2.21 -1.26 -25.96
CA ILE A 283 -2.24 0.16 -25.64
C ILE A 283 -1.87 0.33 -24.16
N CYS A 284 -1.01 1.29 -23.85
CA CYS A 284 -0.62 1.61 -22.49
C CYS A 284 -1.75 2.37 -21.79
N LEU A 285 -2.30 1.82 -20.70
CA LEU A 285 -3.12 2.58 -19.76
C LEU A 285 -2.24 3.53 -18.91
N SER A 286 -1.02 3.09 -18.62
CA SER A 286 0.06 3.91 -18.06
C SER A 286 1.38 3.52 -18.72
N SER A 287 2.28 4.48 -18.89
CA SER A 287 3.60 4.27 -19.46
C SER A 287 4.63 5.12 -18.74
N LYS A 288 5.64 4.49 -18.15
CA LYS A 288 6.74 5.14 -17.44
C LYS A 288 8.07 4.58 -17.98
N PHE A 289 8.77 5.42 -18.74
CA PHE A 289 10.11 5.13 -19.24
C PHE A 289 11.14 6.05 -18.58
N ASN A 290 12.24 5.47 -18.11
CA ASN A 290 13.34 6.23 -17.51
C ASN A 290 14.69 5.76 -18.07
N PHE A 291 15.09 6.36 -19.19
CA PHE A 291 16.39 6.08 -19.79
C PHE A 291 17.43 7.01 -19.19
N GLU A 292 18.47 6.46 -18.56
CA GLU A 292 19.60 7.21 -18.04
C GLU A 292 20.92 6.58 -18.52
N LYS A 293 21.83 7.43 -19.00
CA LYS A 293 23.23 7.09 -19.25
C LYS A 293 24.12 8.05 -18.48
N ARG A 294 24.84 7.52 -17.50
CA ARG A 294 25.76 8.27 -16.64
C ARG A 294 26.95 7.40 -16.25
N GLU A 295 28.17 7.94 -16.40
CA GLU A 295 29.36 7.33 -15.82
C GLU A 295 29.41 7.61 -14.31
N LYS A 296 29.85 6.64 -13.50
CA LYS A 296 29.77 6.71 -12.03
C LYS A 296 30.42 7.95 -11.40
N GLU A 297 31.45 8.51 -12.04
CA GLU A 297 32.21 9.66 -11.53
C GLU A 297 31.63 11.02 -11.95
N ILE A 298 30.61 11.02 -12.81
CA ILE A 298 29.99 12.24 -13.33
C ILE A 298 28.83 12.68 -12.41
N PRO A 299 28.73 13.97 -12.05
CA PRO A 299 27.61 14.51 -11.28
C PRO A 299 26.25 14.17 -11.92
N PHE A 300 25.21 14.00 -11.11
CA PHE A 300 23.87 13.63 -11.59
C PHE A 300 23.30 14.67 -12.59
N GLU A 301 23.67 15.93 -12.45
CA GLU A 301 23.27 17.02 -13.33
C GLU A 301 23.89 16.92 -14.74
N ASP A 302 24.99 16.17 -14.88
CA ASP A 302 25.79 16.02 -16.11
C ASP A 302 25.41 14.75 -16.91
N ARG A 303 24.28 14.11 -16.58
CA ARG A 303 23.78 12.87 -17.22
C ARG A 303 23.09 13.11 -18.56
N ASP A 304 23.05 12.06 -19.39
CA ASP A 304 22.09 11.98 -20.49
C ASP A 304 20.87 11.21 -19.99
N SER A 305 19.68 11.80 -20.07
CA SER A 305 18.45 11.10 -19.67
C SER A 305 17.24 11.50 -20.50
N CYS A 306 16.32 10.54 -20.65
CA CYS A 306 15.01 10.76 -21.23
C CYS A 306 13.97 10.10 -20.32
N TYR A 307 13.12 10.93 -19.70
CA TYR A 307 12.03 10.49 -18.85
C TYR A 307 10.70 10.71 -19.56
N PHE A 308 9.87 9.69 -19.63
CA PHE A 308 8.53 9.77 -20.20
C PHE A 308 7.54 9.17 -19.21
N LEU A 309 6.54 9.94 -18.80
CA LEU A 309 5.44 9.47 -17.96
C LEU A 309 4.12 9.85 -18.63
N ALA A 310 3.30 8.85 -18.95
CA ALA A 310 1.95 9.02 -19.46
C ALA A 310 0.96 8.28 -18.56
N MET A 311 -0.08 8.98 -18.15
CA MET A 311 -1.16 8.46 -17.30
C MET A 311 -2.49 8.58 -18.03
N GLY A 312 -3.14 7.43 -18.27
CA GLY A 312 -4.40 7.34 -18.96
C GLY A 312 -5.61 7.71 -18.10
N TYR A 313 -6.59 8.36 -18.72
CA TYR A 313 -7.90 8.67 -18.15
C TYR A 313 -8.99 8.37 -19.16
N PHE A 314 -10.09 7.80 -18.67
CA PHE A 314 -11.34 7.64 -19.40
C PHE A 314 -12.25 8.84 -19.16
N TYR A 315 -13.07 9.15 -20.15
CA TYR A 315 -14.12 10.15 -20.06
C TYR A 315 -15.25 9.81 -21.03
N ASN A 316 -16.46 10.32 -20.79
CA ASN A 316 -17.58 10.07 -21.68
C ASN A 316 -17.30 10.66 -23.06
N LYS A 317 -17.64 9.92 -24.11
CA LYS A 317 -17.40 10.37 -25.49
C LYS A 317 -18.13 11.68 -25.81
N GLU A 318 -19.29 11.92 -25.21
CA GLU A 318 -20.05 13.17 -25.36
C GLU A 318 -19.33 14.39 -24.78
N ASP A 319 -18.52 14.22 -23.74
CA ASP A 319 -17.76 15.29 -23.08
C ASP A 319 -16.43 15.62 -23.81
N SER A 320 -16.08 14.89 -24.87
CA SER A 320 -14.77 15.00 -25.53
C SER A 320 -14.39 16.44 -25.91
N ASN A 321 -15.33 17.19 -26.50
CA ASN A 321 -15.07 18.56 -26.93
C ASN A 321 -14.80 19.50 -25.75
N GLU A 322 -15.48 19.29 -24.62
CA GLU A 322 -15.29 20.10 -23.42
C GLU A 322 -13.96 19.77 -22.76
N ILE A 323 -13.65 18.48 -22.58
CA ILE A 323 -12.40 17.99 -22.01
C ILE A 323 -11.21 18.54 -22.82
N ILE A 324 -11.22 18.33 -24.14
CA ILE A 324 -10.10 18.75 -25.00
C ILE A 324 -9.87 20.27 -24.88
N LYS A 325 -10.92 21.08 -24.83
CA LYS A 325 -10.81 22.55 -24.69
C LYS A 325 -10.39 22.99 -23.28
N GLY A 326 -10.92 22.36 -22.23
CA GLY A 326 -10.59 22.70 -20.84
C GLY A 326 -9.11 22.51 -20.54
N TYR A 327 -8.52 21.46 -21.11
CA TYR A 327 -7.12 21.11 -20.93
C TYR A 327 -6.14 21.90 -21.84
N GLU A 328 -6.62 22.69 -22.80
CA GLU A 328 -5.78 23.67 -23.52
C GLU A 328 -5.40 24.87 -22.62
N ASN A 329 -6.18 25.13 -21.56
CA ASN A 329 -6.07 26.36 -20.77
C ASN A 329 -5.59 26.15 -19.32
N ASN A 330 -5.46 24.89 -18.86
CA ASN A 330 -5.11 24.59 -17.48
C ASN A 330 -3.83 23.76 -17.40
N TYR A 331 -2.76 24.40 -16.93
CA TYR A 331 -1.59 23.70 -16.40
C TYR A 331 -1.92 23.22 -14.99
N ASP A 332 -2.38 21.97 -14.88
CA ASP A 332 -2.55 21.34 -13.58
C ASP A 332 -1.20 20.83 -13.07
N ARG A 333 -0.94 20.99 -11.78
CA ARG A 333 0.40 20.77 -11.18
C ARG A 333 0.70 19.26 -11.08
N GLY A 334 1.19 18.68 -12.17
CA GLY A 334 1.71 17.31 -12.19
C GLY A 334 0.72 16.24 -12.64
N ILE A 335 1.21 15.00 -12.71
CA ILE A 335 0.42 13.81 -13.03
C ILE A 335 0.06 13.12 -11.70
N ASN A 336 -1.21 13.18 -11.31
CA ASN A 336 -1.69 12.51 -10.10
C ASN A 336 -2.11 11.07 -10.43
N ILE A 337 -1.37 10.11 -9.88
CA ILE A 337 -1.67 8.68 -9.98
C ILE A 337 -2.39 8.27 -8.69
N PRO A 338 -3.62 7.74 -8.77
CA PRO A 338 -4.34 7.27 -7.59
C PRO A 338 -3.55 6.12 -6.94
N ARG A 339 -3.04 6.37 -5.73
CA ARG A 339 -2.32 5.42 -4.90
C ARG A 339 -3.05 5.25 -3.57
N ALA A 340 -3.18 4.01 -3.08
CA ALA A 340 -3.59 3.74 -1.70
C ALA A 340 -2.44 3.04 -0.96
N HIS A 341 -2.27 3.35 0.33
CA HIS A 341 -1.14 2.89 1.14
C HIS A 341 -1.46 1.67 2.03
N SER A 342 -2.71 1.20 2.02
CA SER A 342 -3.22 0.29 3.06
C SER A 342 -4.30 -0.70 2.57
N ILE A 343 -4.46 -0.81 1.25
CA ILE A 343 -5.34 -1.79 0.60
C ILE A 343 -4.46 -2.95 0.13
N TYR A 344 -4.80 -4.18 0.53
CA TYR A 344 -4.12 -5.37 0.04
C TYR A 344 -4.35 -5.56 -1.46
N LEU A 345 -3.38 -6.10 -2.18
CA LEU A 345 -3.42 -6.26 -3.63
C LEU A 345 -4.69 -6.98 -4.08
N TYR A 346 -5.03 -8.10 -3.45
CA TYR A 346 -6.22 -8.89 -3.79
C TYR A 346 -7.49 -8.43 -3.09
N GLU A 347 -7.45 -7.35 -2.30
CA GLU A 347 -8.65 -6.67 -1.79
C GLU A 347 -9.24 -5.66 -2.78
N TYR A 348 -8.45 -5.28 -3.80
CA TYR A 348 -8.86 -4.27 -4.75
C TYR A 348 -10.18 -4.64 -5.42
N TYR A 349 -11.04 -3.63 -5.36
CA TYR A 349 -12.38 -3.47 -5.91
C TYR A 349 -13.56 -4.10 -5.14
N TRP A 350 -13.33 -5.03 -4.22
CA TRP A 350 -14.43 -5.63 -3.44
C TRP A 350 -14.44 -5.21 -1.96
N SER A 351 -13.28 -4.93 -1.36
CA SER A 351 -13.19 -4.68 0.07
C SER A 351 -13.77 -3.32 0.48
N GLU A 352 -14.12 -3.20 1.75
CA GLU A 352 -14.55 -1.92 2.33
C GLU A 352 -13.42 -0.88 2.33
N ALA A 353 -12.16 -1.33 2.51
CA ALA A 353 -10.97 -0.48 2.41
C ALA A 353 -10.91 0.25 1.05
N TYR A 354 -11.15 -0.48 -0.04
CA TYR A 354 -11.20 0.12 -1.38
C TYR A 354 -12.37 1.10 -1.54
N LYS A 355 -13.56 0.76 -1.01
CA LYS A 355 -14.72 1.65 -1.11
C LYS A 355 -14.47 2.98 -0.40
N ASN A 356 -13.95 2.95 0.83
CA ASN A 356 -13.62 4.16 1.59
C ASN A 356 -12.53 4.98 0.89
N TYR A 357 -11.49 4.34 0.37
CA TYR A 357 -10.47 5.01 -0.44
C TYR A 357 -11.06 5.67 -1.69
N LYS A 358 -11.93 4.96 -2.43
CA LYS A 358 -12.58 5.49 -3.64
C LYS A 358 -13.44 6.71 -3.32
N GLU A 359 -14.21 6.67 -2.24
CA GLU A 359 -15.01 7.82 -1.79
C GLU A 359 -14.14 9.03 -1.48
N GLY A 360 -13.05 8.84 -0.72
CA GLY A 360 -12.07 9.90 -0.45
C GLY A 360 -11.50 10.49 -1.74
N TYR A 361 -11.01 9.64 -2.65
CA TYR A 361 -10.46 10.07 -3.94
C TYR A 361 -11.48 10.84 -4.80
N LEU A 362 -12.73 10.38 -4.85
CA LEU A 362 -13.78 11.02 -5.65
C LEU A 362 -14.10 12.44 -5.17
N THR A 363 -14.00 12.72 -3.87
CA THR A 363 -14.22 14.08 -3.36
C THR A 363 -13.14 15.08 -3.79
N GLU A 364 -11.95 14.61 -4.13
CA GLU A 364 -10.81 15.43 -4.56
C GLU A 364 -10.62 15.47 -6.09
N SER A 365 -11.28 14.56 -6.83
CA SER A 365 -11.07 14.38 -8.28
C SER A 365 -11.98 15.22 -9.17
N ASP A 366 -11.50 15.52 -10.38
CA ASP A 366 -12.32 16.04 -11.48
C ASP A 366 -13.30 14.95 -11.94
N GLY A 367 -14.57 15.06 -11.53
CA GLY A 367 -15.59 14.02 -11.74
C GLY A 367 -15.90 13.65 -13.20
N LYS A 368 -15.32 14.33 -14.19
CA LYS A 368 -15.41 13.97 -15.60
C LYS A 368 -14.30 13.03 -16.09
N LEU A 369 -13.19 12.93 -15.35
CA LEU A 369 -12.08 12.03 -15.67
C LEU A 369 -12.03 10.86 -14.71
N CYS A 370 -12.09 9.65 -15.24
CA CYS A 370 -11.85 8.43 -14.49
C CYS A 370 -10.42 7.95 -14.76
N PRO A 371 -9.57 7.78 -13.74
CA PRO A 371 -8.22 7.23 -13.95
C PRO A 371 -8.31 5.82 -14.54
N ALA A 372 -7.48 5.53 -15.54
CA ALA A 372 -7.46 4.22 -16.19
C ALA A 372 -6.71 3.15 -15.36
N ILE A 373 -5.94 3.59 -14.35
CA ILE A 373 -5.08 2.75 -13.51
C ILE A 373 -5.10 3.23 -12.05
N TYR A 374 -4.70 2.34 -11.16
CA TYR A 374 -4.28 2.64 -9.79
C TYR A 374 -2.84 2.18 -9.60
N GLU A 375 -2.11 2.79 -8.65
CA GLU A 375 -0.85 2.24 -8.15
C GLU A 375 -1.12 1.44 -6.88
N TYR A 376 -0.83 0.14 -6.94
CA TYR A 376 -0.65 -0.65 -5.72
C TYR A 376 0.69 -0.26 -5.10
N PHE A 377 0.69 0.02 -3.80
CA PHE A 377 1.88 0.44 -3.06
C PHE A 377 1.87 -0.14 -1.65
N TRP A 378 2.96 -0.78 -1.24
CA TRP A 378 3.14 -1.34 0.09
C TRP A 378 4.56 -1.07 0.60
N GLU A 379 4.72 -0.58 1.83
CA GLU A 379 6.03 -0.20 2.41
C GLU A 379 6.25 -0.64 3.86
N LEU A 380 5.30 -1.40 4.43
CA LEU A 380 5.35 -1.80 5.84
C LEU A 380 5.94 -3.21 6.06
N ASP A 381 6.03 -4.00 5.00
CA ASP A 381 6.56 -5.35 5.07
C ASP A 381 8.09 -5.37 4.94
N TYR A 382 8.77 -5.59 6.08
CA TYR A 382 10.23 -5.68 6.15
C TYR A 382 10.81 -6.91 5.45
N SER A 383 9.99 -7.89 5.05
CA SER A 383 10.45 -9.02 4.24
C SER A 383 10.67 -8.65 2.77
N VAL A 384 10.11 -7.51 2.31
CA VAL A 384 10.35 -6.96 0.99
C VAL A 384 11.76 -6.36 0.92
N LYS A 385 12.56 -6.82 -0.04
CA LYS A 385 13.99 -6.50 -0.14
C LYS A 385 14.29 -5.01 -0.22
N ASP A 386 13.51 -4.28 -1.02
CA ASP A 386 13.67 -2.83 -1.22
C ASP A 386 12.83 -2.00 -0.24
N LYS A 387 12.32 -2.63 0.84
CA LYS A 387 11.45 -2.06 1.88
C LYS A 387 10.12 -1.48 1.39
N SER A 388 9.91 -1.47 0.08
CA SER A 388 8.65 -1.08 -0.55
C SER A 388 8.50 -1.79 -1.87
N ILE A 389 7.24 -1.97 -2.27
CA ILE A 389 6.86 -2.55 -3.54
C ILE A 389 5.72 -1.73 -4.10
N SER A 390 5.83 -1.36 -5.38
CA SER A 390 4.76 -0.67 -6.07
C SER A 390 4.74 -1.01 -7.54
N PHE A 391 3.52 -1.06 -8.07
CA PHE A 391 3.26 -1.29 -9.49
C PHE A 391 1.84 -0.88 -9.86
N TYR A 392 1.63 -0.58 -11.14
CA TYR A 392 0.31 -0.21 -11.66
C TYR A 392 -0.62 -1.42 -11.85
N ILE A 393 -1.91 -1.22 -11.56
CA ILE A 393 -3.04 -2.15 -11.76
C ILE A 393 -4.18 -1.46 -12.53
N PRO A 394 -5.00 -2.18 -13.31
CA PRO A 394 -6.06 -1.59 -14.14
C PRO A 394 -7.23 -1.10 -13.29
N CYS A 395 -7.91 -0.02 -13.69
CA CYS A 395 -9.05 0.48 -12.92
C CYS A 395 -10.22 -0.52 -12.81
N LYS A 396 -11.08 -0.29 -11.82
CA LYS A 396 -12.24 -1.14 -11.53
C LYS A 396 -13.13 -1.37 -12.76
N GLU A 397 -13.35 -0.32 -13.56
CA GLU A 397 -14.23 -0.36 -14.71
C GLU A 397 -13.76 -1.36 -15.77
N ILE A 398 -12.44 -1.51 -15.94
CA ILE A 398 -11.83 -2.53 -16.81
C ILE A 398 -11.99 -3.91 -16.17
N VAL A 399 -11.64 -4.05 -14.89
CA VAL A 399 -11.72 -5.32 -14.16
C VAL A 399 -13.14 -5.88 -14.19
N ASP A 400 -14.15 -5.07 -13.89
CA ASP A 400 -15.55 -5.47 -13.91
C ASP A 400 -16.01 -5.85 -15.33
N TYR A 401 -15.66 -5.05 -16.34
CA TYR A 401 -16.14 -5.25 -17.71
C TYR A 401 -15.70 -6.59 -18.31
N PHE A 402 -14.43 -6.96 -18.10
CA PHE A 402 -13.90 -8.23 -18.59
C PHE A 402 -14.00 -9.37 -17.56
N SER A 403 -14.53 -9.08 -16.35
CA SER A 403 -14.50 -9.98 -15.20
C SER A 403 -13.08 -10.54 -14.97
N LEU A 404 -12.12 -9.61 -14.87
CA LEU A 404 -10.71 -9.97 -14.75
C LEU A 404 -10.43 -10.54 -13.37
N ILE A 405 -9.60 -11.58 -13.37
CA ILE A 405 -8.98 -12.16 -12.20
C ILE A 405 -7.47 -11.96 -12.31
N GLN A 406 -6.83 -11.78 -11.16
CA GLN A 406 -5.39 -11.80 -11.04
C GLN A 406 -4.98 -13.18 -10.51
N THR A 407 -4.27 -13.97 -11.31
CA THR A 407 -3.76 -15.28 -10.87
C THR A 407 -2.31 -15.19 -10.41
N GLU A 408 -1.59 -14.23 -10.98
CA GLU A 408 -0.18 -13.92 -10.75
C GLU A 408 -0.04 -12.40 -10.74
N GLU A 409 0.86 -11.88 -9.91
CA GLU A 409 1.10 -10.44 -9.80
C GLU A 409 1.37 -9.83 -11.18
N GLY A 410 0.68 -8.74 -11.48
CA GLY A 410 0.85 -8.03 -12.74
C GLY A 410 0.17 -8.64 -13.97
N VAL A 411 -0.46 -9.82 -13.90
CA VAL A 411 -1.18 -10.40 -15.06
C VAL A 411 -2.66 -10.57 -14.76
N TRP A 412 -3.49 -9.95 -15.59
CA TRP A 412 -4.94 -9.96 -15.47
C TRP A 412 -5.58 -10.75 -16.61
N LYS A 413 -6.30 -11.80 -16.24
CA LYS A 413 -6.92 -12.76 -17.17
C LYS A 413 -8.43 -12.74 -17.04
N THR A 414 -9.15 -13.08 -18.11
CA THR A 414 -10.57 -13.43 -17.99
C THR A 414 -10.71 -14.75 -17.24
N LYS A 415 -11.93 -15.06 -16.77
CA LYS A 415 -12.26 -16.38 -16.22
C LYS A 415 -12.00 -17.58 -17.15
N PHE A 416 -11.79 -17.33 -18.44
CA PHE A 416 -11.45 -18.36 -19.44
C PHE A 416 -9.94 -18.49 -19.68
N GLY A 417 -9.11 -17.78 -18.91
CA GLY A 417 -7.65 -17.81 -19.00
C GLY A 417 -7.04 -16.88 -20.05
N GLU A 418 -7.84 -16.06 -20.74
CA GLU A 418 -7.30 -15.09 -21.70
C GLU A 418 -6.67 -13.90 -20.98
N THR A 419 -5.37 -13.67 -21.16
CA THR A 419 -4.68 -12.46 -20.69
C THR A 419 -5.20 -11.23 -21.43
N ILE A 420 -5.67 -10.23 -20.67
CA ILE A 420 -6.19 -8.96 -21.20
C ILE A 420 -5.26 -7.80 -20.86
N CYS A 421 -4.71 -7.78 -19.65
CA CYS A 421 -3.88 -6.69 -19.16
C CYS A 421 -2.64 -7.23 -18.43
N ILE A 422 -1.48 -6.60 -18.65
CA ILE A 422 -0.21 -6.98 -18.04
C ILE A 422 0.55 -5.74 -17.54
N ASN A 423 1.28 -5.87 -16.43
CA ASN A 423 2.26 -4.91 -15.99
C ASN A 423 3.66 -5.37 -16.45
N SER A 424 4.32 -4.59 -17.31
CA SER A 424 5.60 -4.98 -17.90
C SER A 424 6.74 -5.10 -16.88
N LYS A 425 6.75 -4.28 -15.82
CA LYS A 425 7.77 -4.31 -14.76
C LYS A 425 7.79 -5.66 -14.05
N LEU A 426 6.61 -6.28 -13.89
CA LEU A 426 6.45 -7.59 -13.26
C LEU A 426 6.73 -8.76 -14.21
N LEU A 427 7.08 -8.48 -15.46
CA LEU A 427 7.42 -9.46 -16.50
C LEU A 427 8.87 -9.30 -17.00
N GLU A 428 9.74 -8.74 -16.15
CA GLU A 428 11.17 -8.52 -16.38
C GLU A 428 11.51 -7.47 -17.47
N PHE A 429 10.57 -6.60 -17.84
CA PHE A 429 10.88 -5.51 -18.76
C PHE A 429 11.56 -4.32 -18.06
N ASP A 430 12.46 -3.66 -18.77
CA ASP A 430 13.28 -2.52 -18.33
C ASP A 430 12.52 -1.22 -17.97
N ASN A 431 11.22 -1.18 -18.23
CA ASN A 431 10.38 -0.02 -17.98
C ASN A 431 8.96 -0.47 -17.58
N GLU A 432 8.24 0.40 -16.89
CA GLU A 432 6.93 0.08 -16.34
C GLU A 432 5.81 0.66 -17.20
N CYS A 433 5.03 -0.23 -17.82
CA CYS A 433 3.79 0.07 -18.50
C CYS A 433 2.70 -0.86 -17.97
N LEU A 434 1.49 -0.32 -17.80
CA LEU A 434 0.30 -1.15 -17.69
C LEU A 434 -0.33 -1.26 -19.08
N LEU A 435 -0.24 -2.44 -19.67
CA LEU A 435 -0.58 -2.72 -21.05
C LEU A 435 -1.91 -3.46 -21.12
N ILE A 436 -2.85 -2.99 -21.95
CA ILE A 436 -4.09 -3.70 -22.25
C ILE A 436 -4.12 -4.07 -23.73
N LYS A 437 -4.58 -5.28 -24.06
CA LYS A 437 -4.76 -5.72 -25.45
C LYS A 437 -5.58 -4.68 -26.22
N LYS A 438 -5.05 -4.23 -27.36
CA LYS A 438 -5.63 -3.13 -28.14
C LYS A 438 -7.08 -3.39 -28.51
N GLU A 439 -7.38 -4.57 -29.05
CA GLU A 439 -8.74 -4.93 -29.46
C GLU A 439 -9.71 -4.95 -28.27
N SER A 440 -9.28 -5.48 -27.13
CA SER A 440 -10.05 -5.49 -25.89
C SER A 440 -10.37 -4.06 -25.44
N LEU A 441 -9.36 -3.17 -25.37
CA LEU A 441 -9.58 -1.77 -24.99
C LEU A 441 -10.56 -1.07 -25.94
N LEU A 442 -10.41 -1.25 -27.25
CA LEU A 442 -11.31 -0.62 -28.23
C LEU A 442 -12.75 -1.12 -28.09
N ASN A 443 -12.94 -2.41 -27.82
CA ASN A 443 -14.26 -2.95 -27.51
C ASN A 443 -14.85 -2.31 -26.25
N PHE A 444 -14.07 -2.24 -25.16
CA PHE A 444 -14.48 -1.60 -23.91
C PHE A 444 -14.92 -0.15 -24.12
N LEU A 445 -14.09 0.66 -24.80
CA LEU A 445 -14.38 2.07 -25.08
C LEU A 445 -15.67 2.23 -25.89
N ASN A 446 -15.85 1.44 -26.95
CA ASN A 446 -17.04 1.50 -27.79
C ASN A 446 -18.31 1.12 -27.03
N THR A 447 -18.29 0.00 -26.29
CA THR A 447 -19.46 -0.49 -25.54
C THR A 447 -19.85 0.47 -24.41
N LYS A 448 -18.88 1.03 -23.70
CA LYS A 448 -19.13 1.98 -22.61
C LYS A 448 -19.34 3.42 -23.08
N LYS A 449 -19.22 3.69 -24.39
CA LYS A 449 -19.26 5.03 -24.98
C LYS A 449 -18.24 5.99 -24.33
N LEU A 450 -17.06 5.46 -24.05
CA LEU A 450 -15.95 6.20 -23.46
C LEU A 450 -14.90 6.54 -24.52
N SER A 451 -14.10 7.54 -24.21
CA SER A 451 -12.86 7.88 -24.89
C SER A 451 -11.69 7.76 -23.90
N ILE A 452 -10.47 7.65 -24.40
CA ILE A 452 -9.24 7.64 -23.59
C ILE A 452 -8.32 8.79 -24.00
N GLY A 453 -7.71 9.42 -23.00
CA GLY A 453 -6.61 10.36 -23.19
C GLY A 453 -5.53 10.16 -22.13
N TRP A 454 -4.37 10.77 -22.33
CA TRP A 454 -3.23 10.71 -21.42
C TRP A 454 -2.76 12.10 -21.05
N LYS A 455 -2.48 12.31 -19.76
CA LYS A 455 -1.62 13.40 -19.29
C LYS A 455 -0.19 12.92 -19.40
N ILE A 456 0.68 13.69 -20.09
CA ILE A 456 2.05 13.27 -20.39
C ILE A 456 3.06 14.32 -19.94
N TYR A 457 4.11 13.83 -19.27
CA TYR A 457 5.34 14.55 -19.00
C TYR A 457 6.49 13.88 -19.74
N LEU A 458 7.24 14.65 -20.52
CA LEU A 458 8.45 14.20 -21.20
C LEU A 458 9.60 15.15 -20.84
N GLU A 459 10.71 14.60 -20.37
CA GLU A 459 11.94 15.34 -20.06
C GLU A 459 13.10 14.75 -20.85
N LYS A 460 13.95 15.62 -21.39
CA LYS A 460 15.27 15.25 -21.91
C LYS A 460 16.34 16.11 -21.28
N ILE A 461 17.44 15.47 -20.87
CA ILE A 461 18.61 16.14 -20.30
C ILE A 461 19.85 15.63 -21.02
N SER A 462 20.74 16.54 -21.39
CA SER A 462 22.11 16.26 -21.81
C SER A 462 22.92 17.55 -21.70
N LEU A 463 24.21 17.48 -21.33
CA LEU A 463 25.08 18.66 -21.13
C LEU A 463 24.44 19.76 -20.25
N ARG A 464 23.63 19.36 -19.27
CA ARG A 464 22.80 20.23 -18.40
C ARG A 464 21.72 21.04 -19.11
N ASP A 465 21.57 20.95 -20.42
CA ASP A 465 20.39 21.49 -21.10
C ASP A 465 19.23 20.53 -20.82
N ARG A 466 18.11 21.08 -20.34
CA ARG A 466 16.88 20.37 -20.04
C ARG A 466 15.76 20.88 -20.91
N GLN A 467 15.08 19.98 -21.61
CA GLN A 467 13.84 20.26 -22.32
C GLN A 467 12.70 19.46 -21.68
N GLU A 468 11.63 20.15 -21.29
CA GLU A 468 10.44 19.54 -20.71
C GLU A 468 9.19 19.84 -21.55
N TRP A 469 8.34 18.83 -21.74
CA TRP A 469 7.02 18.94 -22.33
C TRP A 469 5.97 18.45 -21.35
N TRP A 470 4.93 19.25 -21.18
CA TRP A 470 3.67 18.84 -20.57
C TRP A 470 2.58 18.93 -21.62
N TYR A 471 1.94 17.81 -21.92
CA TYR A 471 0.97 17.74 -23.01
C TYR A 471 -0.04 16.64 -22.77
N ASN A 472 -1.18 16.76 -23.42
CA ASN A 472 -2.20 15.73 -23.45
C ASN A 472 -2.20 15.02 -24.79
N VAL A 473 -2.57 13.76 -24.77
CA VAL A 473 -2.82 12.97 -25.97
C VAL A 473 -4.21 12.40 -25.90
N PHE A 474 -5.00 12.54 -26.96
CA PHE A 474 -6.34 11.99 -27.04
C PHE A 474 -6.40 10.95 -28.15
N TYR A 475 -6.91 9.76 -27.83
CA TYR A 475 -7.10 8.70 -28.80
C TYR A 475 -8.43 8.89 -29.53
N ASP A 476 -8.39 8.97 -30.85
CA ASP A 476 -9.59 9.00 -31.69
C ASP A 476 -9.35 8.19 -32.97
N ASP A 477 -10.09 7.09 -33.11
CA ASP A 477 -10.10 6.22 -34.30
C ASP A 477 -8.69 5.89 -34.86
N GLY A 478 -7.79 5.42 -33.98
CA GLY A 478 -6.42 5.05 -34.34
C GLY A 478 -5.43 6.21 -34.44
N LYS A 479 -5.88 7.45 -34.21
CA LYS A 479 -5.04 8.66 -34.18
C LYS A 479 -4.77 9.10 -32.74
N TYR A 480 -3.55 9.59 -32.52
CA TYR A 480 -3.08 10.15 -31.24
C TYR A 480 -2.95 11.66 -31.40
N ASN A 481 -3.98 12.39 -30.99
CA ASN A 481 -4.05 13.84 -31.15
C ASN A 481 -3.38 14.52 -29.97
N LYS A 482 -2.26 15.23 -30.22
CA LYS A 482 -1.46 15.89 -29.19
C LYS A 482 -1.92 17.32 -28.95
N LYS A 483 -1.94 17.74 -27.69
CA LYS A 483 -2.23 19.10 -27.24
C LYS A 483 -1.16 19.54 -26.24
N ILE A 484 -0.26 20.42 -26.67
CA ILE A 484 0.84 20.91 -25.84
C ILE A 484 0.28 21.94 -24.86
N ILE A 485 0.55 21.76 -23.57
CA ILE A 485 0.20 22.70 -22.49
C ILE A 485 1.39 23.59 -22.18
N LYS A 486 2.58 22.98 -22.05
CA LYS A 486 3.82 23.65 -21.68
C LYS A 486 5.00 23.01 -22.40
N ASN A 487 5.94 23.84 -22.83
CA ASN A 487 7.16 23.42 -23.50
C ASN A 487 8.31 24.36 -23.13
N ASP A 488 9.17 23.93 -22.21
CA ASP A 488 10.18 24.80 -21.61
C ASP A 488 11.59 24.25 -21.79
N MET A 489 12.51 25.15 -22.08
CA MET A 489 13.94 24.88 -22.09
C MET A 489 14.60 25.58 -20.90
N SER A 490 15.47 24.87 -20.19
CA SER A 490 16.16 25.38 -19.01
C SER A 490 17.55 24.75 -18.87
N LYS A 491 18.38 25.34 -18.01
CA LYS A 491 19.68 24.76 -17.63
C LYS A 491 19.67 24.25 -16.20
N ILE A 492 20.16 23.03 -16.01
CA ILE A 492 20.34 22.43 -14.69
C ILE A 492 21.54 23.11 -14.01
N ARG A 493 21.33 23.60 -12.80
CA ARG A 493 22.39 24.15 -11.96
C ARG A 493 23.00 23.04 -11.13
N ARG A 494 24.32 23.10 -10.92
CA ARG A 494 24.95 22.31 -9.86
C ARG A 494 24.45 22.84 -8.52
N ASN A 495 23.91 21.95 -7.70
CA ASN A 495 23.82 22.23 -6.28
C ASN A 495 25.25 22.08 -5.74
N PHE A 496 25.80 23.17 -5.20
CA PHE A 496 27.14 23.18 -4.60
C PHE A 496 27.11 22.59 -3.20
#